data_AF-A0A949DJ08-F1
#
_entry.id   AF-A0A949DJ08-F1
#
_cell.length_a   1.000
_cell.length_b   1.000
_cell.length_c   1.000
_cell.angle_alpha   90.00
_cell.angle_beta   90.00
_cell.angle_gamma   90.00
#
_symmetry.space_group_name_H-M   'P 1'
#
loop_
_entity.id
_entity.type
_entity.pdbx_description
1 polymer ?
#
loop_
_entity_poly.entity_id
_entity_poly.type
_entity_poly.pdbx_seq_one_letter_code
_entity_poly.pdbx_strand_id
1 'polypeptide(L)'
;SDIEEIITRFKKNNNPALSLFIAKKYYELGEYRNAYNYSLITNELNKDIEASWILFAQSLVKLNEKDKAVKVLRDYIKHTNSNRANLLLNDILSGKFK
;
A
#
# COMPACT_ATOMS: atom_id res chain seq x y z
N SER A 1 12.55 -6.94 17.72
CA SER A 1 12.15 -5.54 17.48
C SER A 1 10.64 -5.46 17.57
N ASP A 2 10.08 -4.27 17.80
CA ASP A 2 8.63 -4.08 17.99
C ASP A 2 7.79 -4.56 16.80
N ILE A 3 8.36 -4.54 15.58
CA ILE A 3 7.66 -5.03 14.37
C ILE A 3 7.44 -6.55 14.37
N GLU A 4 8.35 -7.35 14.92
CA GLU A 4 8.24 -8.83 14.95
C GLU A 4 7.12 -9.31 15.88
N GLU A 5 6.91 -8.61 17.00
CA GLU A 5 5.80 -8.89 17.90
C GLU A 5 4.46 -8.61 17.20
N ILE A 6 4.38 -7.50 16.46
CA ILE A 6 3.19 -7.11 15.72
C ILE A 6 2.91 -8.10 14.58
N ILE A 7 3.94 -8.57 13.87
CA ILE A 7 3.82 -9.64 12.87
C ILE A 7 3.28 -10.92 13.52
N THR A 8 3.79 -11.29 14.70
CA THR A 8 3.32 -12.48 15.44
C THR A 8 1.85 -12.35 15.81
N ARG A 9 1.41 -11.18 16.29
CA ARG A 9 0.00 -10.91 16.61
C ARG A 9 -0.87 -10.95 15.36
N PHE A 10 -0.41 -10.35 14.26
CA PHE A 10 -1.11 -10.38 12.98
C PHE A 10 -1.31 -11.81 12.48
N LYS A 11 -0.26 -12.64 12.48
CA LYS A 11 -0.33 -14.06 12.07
C LYS A 11 -1.37 -14.88 12.87
N LYS A 12 -1.76 -14.43 14.07
CA LYS A 12 -2.77 -15.11 14.90
C LYS A 12 -4.20 -14.66 14.61
N ASN A 13 -4.41 -13.42 14.18
CA ASN A 13 -5.75 -12.82 14.13
C ASN A 13 -6.14 -12.23 12.77
N ASN A 14 -5.22 -12.16 11.81
CA ASN A 14 -5.40 -11.56 10.49
C ASN A 14 -6.05 -10.16 10.53
N ASN A 15 -5.76 -9.36 11.58
CA ASN A 15 -6.35 -8.04 11.72
C ASN A 15 -5.82 -7.08 10.63
N PRO A 16 -6.69 -6.51 9.78
CA PRO A 16 -6.27 -5.64 8.67
C PRO A 16 -5.49 -4.39 9.13
N ALA A 17 -5.81 -3.85 10.31
CA ALA A 17 -5.13 -2.69 10.87
C ALA A 17 -3.68 -3.03 11.27
N LEU A 18 -3.44 -4.23 11.80
CA LEU A 18 -2.08 -4.70 12.09
C LEU A 18 -1.30 -4.92 10.79
N SER A 19 -1.92 -5.54 9.76
CA SER A 19 -1.28 -5.69 8.44
C SER A 19 -0.90 -4.34 7.84
N LEU A 20 -1.79 -3.34 7.89
CA LEU A 20 -1.51 -2.00 7.39
C LEU A 20 -0.38 -1.34 8.18
N PHE A 21 -0.35 -1.51 9.51
CA PHE A 21 0.73 -1.00 10.34
C PHE A 21 2.09 -1.60 9.94
N ILE A 22 2.14 -2.92 9.75
CA ILE A 22 3.35 -3.63 9.31
C ILE A 22 3.80 -3.11 7.93
N ALA A 23 2.86 -2.97 6.99
CA ALA A 23 3.15 -2.43 5.66
C ALA A 23 3.79 -1.03 5.73
N LYS A 24 3.23 -0.14 6.56
CA LYS A 24 3.76 1.22 6.76
C LYS A 24 5.17 1.18 7.36
N LYS A 25 5.40 0.32 8.35
CA LYS A 25 6.73 0.16 8.95
C LYS A 25 7.77 -0.32 7.95
N TYR A 26 7.44 -1.31 7.12
CA TYR A 26 8.35 -1.72 6.06
C TYR A 26 8.61 -0.63 5.03
N TYR A 27 7.60 0.17 4.67
CA TYR A 27 7.80 1.30 3.77
C TYR A 27 8.74 2.35 4.35
N GLU A 28 8.58 2.68 5.64
CA GLU A 28 9.46 3.59 6.39
C GLU A 28 10.92 3.09 6.43
N LEU A 29 11.12 1.77 6.49
CA LEU A 29 12.45 1.13 6.50
C LEU A 29 13.08 1.01 5.10
N GLY A 30 12.38 1.42 4.03
CA GLY A 30 12.85 1.22 2.65
C GLY A 30 12.65 -0.22 2.12
N GLU A 31 12.02 -1.08 2.91
CA GLU A 31 11.72 -2.48 2.59
C GLU A 31 10.46 -2.57 1.69
N TYR A 32 10.51 -1.93 0.53
CA TYR A 32 9.32 -1.70 -0.30
C TYR A 32 8.65 -2.97 -0.81
N ARG A 33 9.38 -4.07 -0.99
CA ARG A 33 8.79 -5.37 -1.34
C ARG A 33 7.91 -5.91 -0.21
N ASN A 34 8.34 -5.75 1.04
CA ASN A 34 7.54 -6.14 2.21
C ASN A 34 6.34 -5.20 2.41
N ALA A 35 6.52 -3.89 2.20
CA ALA A 35 5.43 -2.93 2.22
C ALA A 35 4.36 -3.26 1.16
N TYR A 36 4.79 -3.59 -0.06
CA TYR A 36 3.93 -4.07 -1.14
C TYR A 36 3.15 -5.33 -0.73
N ASN A 37 3.82 -6.35 -0.19
CA ASN A 37 3.16 -7.60 0.20
C ASN A 37 2.12 -7.40 1.31
N TYR A 38 2.45 -6.66 2.38
CA TYR A 38 1.52 -6.45 3.49
C TYR A 38 0.37 -5.50 3.13
N SER A 39 0.60 -4.53 2.24
CA SER A 39 -0.50 -3.70 1.72
C SER A 39 -1.45 -4.51 0.81
N LEU A 40 -0.93 -5.46 0.03
CA LEU A 40 -1.76 -6.41 -0.72
C LEU A 40 -2.61 -7.28 0.22
N ILE A 41 -1.98 -7.86 1.24
CA ILE A 41 -2.69 -8.65 2.26
C ILE A 41 -3.79 -7.82 2.93
N THR A 42 -3.52 -6.55 3.27
CA THR A 42 -4.56 -5.66 3.81
C THR A 42 -5.70 -5.45 2.83
N ASN A 43 -5.42 -5.23 1.54
CA ASN A 43 -6.46 -5.07 0.51
C ASN A 43 -7.33 -6.32 0.36
N GLU A 44 -6.73 -7.52 0.44
CA GLU A 44 -7.43 -8.80 0.39
C GLU A 44 -8.32 -9.03 1.61
N LEU A 45 -7.85 -8.63 2.80
CA LEU A 45 -8.62 -8.73 4.03
C LEU A 45 -9.74 -7.69 4.13
N ASN A 46 -9.48 -6.47 3.67
CA ASN A 46 -10.43 -5.36 3.67
C ASN A 46 -10.09 -4.34 2.57
N LYS A 47 -10.86 -4.41 1.48
CA LYS A 47 -10.72 -3.54 0.31
C LYS A 47 -11.12 -2.08 0.55
N ASP A 48 -11.83 -1.77 1.63
CA ASP A 48 -12.32 -0.42 1.93
C ASP A 48 -11.26 0.45 2.63
N ILE A 49 -10.11 -0.15 2.99
CA ILE A 49 -9.00 0.57 3.60
C ILE A 49 -8.21 1.30 2.50
N GLU A 50 -8.60 2.53 2.19
CA GLU A 50 -7.92 3.34 1.18
C GLU A 50 -6.40 3.42 1.37
N ALA A 51 -5.95 3.55 2.63
CA ALA A 51 -4.54 3.70 2.94
C ALA A 51 -3.68 2.52 2.48
N SER A 52 -4.20 1.29 2.41
CA SER A 52 -3.45 0.14 1.89
C SER A 52 -3.32 0.19 0.37
N TRP A 53 -4.35 0.62 -0.37
CA TRP A 53 -4.25 0.82 -1.82
C TRP A 53 -3.24 1.90 -2.19
N ILE A 54 -3.24 3.00 -1.44
CA ILE A 54 -2.26 4.08 -1.60
C ILE A 54 -0.84 3.56 -1.36
N LEU A 55 -0.62 2.86 -0.24
CA LEU A 55 0.70 2.35 0.10
C LEU A 55 1.19 1.26 -0.87
N PHE A 56 0.26 0.43 -1.37
CA PHE A 56 0.54 -0.58 -2.38
C PHE A 56 1.04 0.07 -3.68
N ALA A 57 0.36 1.10 -4.17
CA ALA A 57 0.77 1.84 -5.37
C ALA A 57 2.10 2.59 -5.16
N GLN A 58 2.30 3.22 -4.00
CA GLN A 58 3.57 3.87 -3.66
C GLN A 58 4.73 2.88 -3.65
N SER A 59 4.53 1.70 -3.07
CA SER A 59 5.54 0.63 -3.02
C SER A 59 5.90 0.14 -4.41
N LEU A 60 4.93 0.00 -5.31
CA LEU A 60 5.18 -0.35 -6.72
C LEU A 60 6.08 0.67 -7.42
N VAL A 61 5.85 1.98 -7.23
CA VAL A 61 6.72 3.01 -7.82
C VAL A 61 8.16 2.89 -7.28
N LYS A 62 8.32 2.69 -5.97
CA LYS A 62 9.63 2.49 -5.34
C LYS A 62 10.36 1.24 -5.81
N LEU A 63 9.63 0.25 -6.31
CA LEU A 63 10.15 -0.98 -6.92
C LEU A 63 10.38 -0.84 -8.43
N ASN A 64 10.32 0.37 -8.99
CA ASN A 64 10.40 0.66 -10.42
C ASN A 64 9.27 0.03 -11.25
N GLU A 65 8.13 -0.30 -10.63
CA GLU A 65 6.95 -0.89 -11.27
C GLU A 65 5.85 0.18 -11.52
N LYS A 66 6.25 1.36 -12.04
CA LYS A 66 5.39 2.54 -12.22
C LYS A 66 4.09 2.25 -12.98
N ASP A 67 4.16 1.50 -14.07
CA ASP A 67 2.99 1.21 -14.91
C ASP A 67 1.93 0.39 -14.17
N LYS A 68 2.37 -0.52 -13.29
CA LYS A 68 1.46 -1.28 -12.43
C LYS A 68 0.82 -0.38 -11.38
N ALA A 69 1.58 0.54 -10.78
CA ALA A 69 1.04 1.51 -9.83
C ALA A 69 -0.06 2.37 -10.46
N VAL A 70 0.18 2.85 -11.69
CA VAL A 70 -0.79 3.63 -12.48
C VAL A 70 -2.05 2.81 -12.75
N LYS A 71 -1.91 1.56 -13.20
CA LYS A 71 -3.06 0.68 -13.47
C LYS A 71 -3.93 0.49 -12.22
N VAL A 72 -3.29 0.14 -11.10
CA VAL A 72 -3.99 -0.12 -9.83
C VAL A 72 -4.73 1.12 -9.34
N LEU A 73 -4.10 2.30 -9.40
CA LEU A 73 -4.76 3.54 -8.99
C LEU A 73 -5.96 3.86 -9.88
N ARG A 74 -5.84 3.70 -11.21
CA ARG A 74 -6.96 3.93 -12.13
C ARG A 74 -8.14 3.00 -11.83
N ASP A 75 -7.86 1.71 -11.61
CA ASP A 75 -8.88 0.73 -11.29
C ASP A 75 -9.55 1.08 -9.95
N TYR A 76 -8.77 1.39 -8.91
CA TYR A 76 -9.29 1.79 -7.60
C TYR A 76 -10.14 3.06 -7.66
N ILE A 77 -9.68 4.09 -8.38
CA ILE A 77 -10.38 5.38 -8.54
C ILE A 77 -11.73 5.18 -9.25
N LYS A 78 -11.78 4.34 -10.28
CA LYS A 78 -13.02 4.04 -11.02
C LYS A 78 -14.13 3.51 -10.12
N HIS A 79 -13.79 2.78 -9.07
CA HIS A 79 -14.75 2.17 -8.15
C HIS A 79 -15.06 3.03 -6.92
N THR A 80 -14.18 3.95 -6.53
CA THR A 80 -14.26 4.67 -5.25
C THR A 80 -14.40 6.18 -5.37
N ASN A 81 -14.06 6.76 -6.53
CA ASN A 81 -13.89 8.20 -6.73
C ASN A 81 -12.92 8.85 -5.73
N SER A 82 -11.92 8.10 -5.25
CA SER A 82 -10.96 8.59 -4.26
C SER A 82 -10.14 9.78 -4.78
N ASN A 83 -10.32 10.95 -4.14
CA ASN A 83 -9.51 12.14 -4.41
C ASN A 83 -8.04 11.93 -4.05
N ARG A 84 -7.75 11.18 -2.98
CA ARG A 84 -6.39 10.88 -2.55
C ARG A 84 -5.64 10.03 -3.56
N ALA A 85 -6.30 9.00 -4.11
CA ALA A 85 -5.73 8.16 -5.16
C ALA A 85 -5.52 8.95 -6.46
N ASN A 86 -6.46 9.85 -6.82
CA ASN A 86 -6.28 10.76 -7.96
C ASN A 86 -5.06 11.67 -7.79
N LEU A 87 -4.86 12.27 -6.61
CA LEU A 87 -3.68 13.10 -6.34
C LEU A 87 -2.38 12.31 -6.48
N LEU A 88 -2.31 11.11 -5.88
CA LEU A 88 -1.14 10.25 -6.03
C LEU A 88 -0.90 9.86 -7.49
N LEU A 89 -1.94 9.50 -8.24
CA LEU A 89 -1.84 9.18 -9.66
C LEU A 89 -1.24 10.35 -10.45
N ASN A 90 -1.70 11.57 -10.21
CA ASN A 90 -1.19 12.78 -10.87
C ASN A 90 0.27 13.07 -10.49
N ASP A 91 0.64 12.90 -9.21
CA ASP A 91 2.03 13.06 -8.76
C ASP A 91 2.96 12.01 -9.41
N ILE A 92 2.48 10.77 -9.61
CA ILE A 92 3.25 9.71 -10.31
C ILE A 92 3.39 10.01 -11.80
N LEU A 93 2.33 10.43 -12.47
CA LEU A 93 2.35 10.73 -13.91
C LEU A 93 3.24 11.92 -14.23
N SER A 94 3.20 12.97 -13.39
CA SER A 94 4.05 14.16 -13.51
C SER A 94 5.51 13.94 -13.07
N GLY A 95 5.82 12.80 -12.43
CA GLY A 95 7.17 12.51 -11.91
C GLY A 95 7.52 13.23 -10.61
N LYS A 96 6.53 13.88 -9.97
CA LYS A 96 6.67 14.50 -8.65
C LYS A 96 6.79 13.48 -7.53
N PHE A 97 6.18 12.31 -7.69
CA PHE A 97 6.41 11.16 -6.81
C PHE A 97 7.60 10.33 -7.32
N LYS A 98 8.65 10.23 -6.51
CA LYS A 98 9.87 9.45 -6.73
C LYS A 98 10.07 8.50 -5.57
#